data_AF-A0AAW5IJR5-F1
#
_entry.id   AF-A0AAW5IJR5-F1
#
_cell.length_a   1.000
_cell.length_b   1.000
_cell.length_c   1.000
_cell.angle_alpha   90.00
_cell.angle_beta   90.00
_cell.angle_gamma   90.00
#
_symmetry.space_group_name_H-M   'P 1'
#
loop_
_entity.id
_entity.type
_entity.pdbx_description
1 polymer ?
#
loop_
_entity_poly.entity_id
_entity_poly.type
_entity_poly.pdbx_seq_one_letter_code
_entity_poly.pdbx_strand_id
1 'polypeptide(L)'
;MKRFIILVVFKDGANADVEYFYDANGALVKDLNKGISNIEYDVLGNLKCITFSNGFKTKYIYDAAGNKLRTTHESAVTNTIDYISNFVFEDGKLSKYLFDGGYCSFDNNQNPTFHY
;
A
#
# COMPACT_ATOMS: atom_id res chain seq x y z
N MET A 1 -26.28 -6.52 25.49
CA MET A 1 -26.14 -5.86 24.17
C MET A 1 -24.70 -5.44 23.97
N LYS A 2 -23.93 -6.11 23.11
CA LYS A 2 -22.61 -5.63 22.65
C LYS A 2 -22.73 -5.36 21.15
N ARG A 3 -22.44 -4.12 20.78
CA ARG A 3 -22.49 -3.61 19.41
C ARG A 3 -21.37 -4.26 18.59
N PHE A 4 -21.74 -4.89 17.49
CA PHE A 4 -20.84 -5.38 16.45
C PHE A 4 -20.20 -4.18 15.74
N ILE A 5 -18.88 -4.08 15.76
CA ILE A 5 -18.09 -3.17 14.92
C ILE A 5 -16.98 -4.02 14.27
N ILE A 6 -17.18 -4.28 12.98
CA ILE A 6 -16.21 -4.65 11.93
C ILE A 6 -15.17 -5.72 12.32
N LEU A 7 -15.54 -6.98 12.07
CA LEU A 7 -14.59 -8.07 11.86
C LEU A 7 -13.94 -7.89 10.47
N VAL A 8 -12.73 -7.33 10.41
CA VAL A 8 -11.79 -7.75 9.35
C VAL A 8 -11.24 -9.08 9.83
N VAL A 9 -11.93 -10.16 9.44
CA VAL A 9 -11.55 -11.52 9.81
C VAL A 9 -10.19 -11.81 9.17
N PHE A 10 -9.22 -12.30 9.95
CA PHE A 10 -8.09 -13.05 9.38
C PHE A 10 -8.67 -14.15 8.50
N LYS A 11 -8.37 -14.09 7.20
CA LYS A 11 -8.73 -15.16 6.28
C LYS A 11 -7.53 -16.07 6.16
N ASP A 12 -7.67 -17.25 6.75
CA ASP A 12 -6.75 -18.34 6.53
C ASP A 12 -6.83 -18.74 5.05
N GLY A 13 -5.81 -18.34 4.30
CA GLY A 13 -5.74 -18.43 2.84
C GLY A 13 -4.74 -19.47 2.38
N ALA A 14 -3.94 -20.01 3.30
CA ALA A 14 -2.97 -21.04 3.07
C ALA A 14 -3.31 -22.29 3.88
N ASN A 15 -2.64 -23.39 3.56
CA ASN A 15 -2.70 -24.61 4.34
C ASN A 15 -1.30 -25.20 4.29
N ALA A 16 -0.39 -24.58 5.04
CA ALA A 16 1.01 -24.98 5.11
C ALA A 16 1.49 -24.96 6.57
N ASP A 17 2.48 -25.80 6.88
CA ASP A 17 3.03 -25.88 8.24
C ASP A 17 3.70 -24.56 8.69
N VAL A 18 4.18 -23.76 7.74
CA VAL A 18 4.77 -22.44 7.97
C VAL A 18 4.27 -21.47 6.89
N GLU A 19 3.62 -20.39 7.34
CA GLU A 19 2.94 -19.44 6.45
C GLU A 19 3.51 -18.03 6.50
N TYR A 20 4.26 -17.72 7.55
CA TYR A 20 4.98 -16.48 7.75
C TYR A 20 6.48 -16.75 7.77
N PHE A 21 7.22 -15.98 7.00
CA PHE A 21 8.67 -16.10 6.95
C PHE A 21 9.28 -14.74 7.24
N TYR A 22 10.37 -14.75 7.99
CA TYR A 22 11.07 -13.55 8.42
C TYR A 22 12.54 -13.64 8.03
N ASP A 23 13.17 -12.49 7.81
CA ASP A 23 14.62 -12.41 7.68
C ASP A 23 15.33 -12.50 9.05
N ALA A 24 16.66 -12.47 9.03
CA ALA A 24 17.48 -12.55 10.25
C ALA A 24 17.27 -11.38 11.23
N ASN A 25 16.73 -10.25 10.76
CA ASN A 25 16.41 -9.08 11.57
C ASN A 25 14.96 -9.11 12.10
N GLY A 26 14.20 -10.16 11.77
CA GLY A 26 12.79 -10.31 12.15
C GLY A 26 11.81 -9.53 11.26
N ALA A 27 12.25 -9.03 10.10
CA ALA A 27 11.35 -8.40 9.13
C ALA A 27 10.60 -9.45 8.31
N LEU A 28 9.30 -9.24 8.05
CA LEU A 28 8.47 -10.20 7.32
C LEU A 28 8.85 -10.23 5.84
N VAL A 29 9.27 -11.39 5.33
CA VAL A 29 9.66 -11.56 3.91
C VAL A 29 8.63 -12.33 3.09
N LYS A 30 7.68 -13.03 3.72
CA LYS A 30 6.65 -13.81 3.01
C LYS A 30 5.43 -14.05 3.89
N ASP A 31 4.23 -13.97 3.30
CA ASP A 31 2.94 -14.21 3.96
C ASP A 31 2.04 -14.99 2.99
N LEU A 32 1.95 -16.30 3.19
CA LEU A 32 1.18 -17.19 2.32
C LEU A 32 -0.33 -16.94 2.42
N ASN A 33 -0.83 -16.51 3.57
CA ASN A 33 -2.25 -16.18 3.79
C ASN A 33 -2.71 -15.00 2.93
N LYS A 34 -1.78 -14.08 2.63
CA LYS A 34 -2.02 -12.94 1.72
C LYS A 34 -1.56 -13.20 0.29
N GLY A 35 -1.09 -14.40 -0.02
CA GLY A 35 -0.50 -14.73 -1.32
C GLY A 35 0.74 -13.89 -1.64
N ILE A 36 1.47 -13.45 -0.62
CA ILE A 36 2.73 -12.70 -0.77
C ILE A 36 3.86 -13.72 -0.83
N SER A 37 4.56 -13.74 -1.97
CA SER A 37 5.67 -14.66 -2.20
C SER A 37 7.02 -14.07 -1.79
N ASN A 38 7.15 -12.74 -1.80
CA ASN A 38 8.37 -12.03 -1.38
C ASN A 38 8.06 -10.59 -0.94
N ILE A 39 8.79 -10.10 0.06
CA ILE A 39 8.84 -8.69 0.47
C ILE A 39 10.30 -8.28 0.52
N GLU A 40 10.60 -7.17 -0.15
CA GLU A 40 11.93 -6.56 -0.18
C GLU A 40 11.88 -5.24 0.58
N TYR A 41 12.96 -4.97 1.32
CA TYR A 41 13.13 -3.73 2.07
C TYR A 41 14.31 -2.93 1.51
N ASP A 42 14.28 -1.62 1.69
CA ASP A 42 15.44 -0.76 1.43
C ASP A 42 16.45 -0.80 2.59
N VAL A 43 17.57 -0.07 2.45
CA VAL A 43 18.64 -0.02 3.46
C VAL A 43 18.21 0.66 4.77
N LEU A 44 17.08 1.36 4.78
CA LEU A 44 16.50 2.01 5.95
C LEU A 44 15.38 1.15 6.58
N GLY A 45 15.08 -0.02 6.00
CA GLY A 45 14.02 -0.92 6.47
C GLY A 45 12.61 -0.55 5.96
N ASN A 46 12.48 0.37 5.00
CA ASN A 46 11.18 0.66 4.38
C ASN A 46 10.82 -0.40 3.34
N LEU A 47 9.53 -0.66 3.17
CA LEU A 47 9.01 -1.59 2.15
C LEU A 47 9.40 -1.11 0.75
N LYS A 48 10.22 -1.85 0.02
CA LYS A 48 10.64 -1.49 -1.35
C LYS A 48 9.75 -2.15 -2.41
N CYS A 49 9.45 -3.43 -2.24
CA CYS A 49 8.70 -4.22 -3.20
C CYS A 49 7.97 -5.37 -2.51
N ILE A 50 6.71 -5.56 -2.85
CA ILE A 50 5.93 -6.74 -2.48
C ILE A 50 5.63 -7.49 -3.78
N THR A 51 6.02 -8.77 -3.84
CA THR A 51 5.69 -9.67 -4.95
C THR A 51 4.63 -10.66 -4.47
N PHE A 52 3.56 -10.79 -5.25
CA PHE A 52 2.48 -11.73 -5.01
C PHE A 52 2.71 -13.03 -5.78
N SER A 53 2.12 -14.13 -5.31
CA SER A 53 2.24 -15.46 -5.92
C SER A 53 1.70 -15.52 -7.35
N ASN A 54 0.82 -14.60 -7.74
CA ASN A 54 0.31 -14.46 -9.11
C ASN A 54 1.24 -13.64 -10.03
N GLY A 55 2.41 -13.22 -9.55
CA GLY A 55 3.38 -12.43 -10.30
C GLY A 55 3.17 -10.91 -10.24
N PHE A 56 2.05 -10.44 -9.70
CA PHE A 56 1.80 -9.01 -9.51
C PHE A 56 2.75 -8.44 -8.46
N LYS A 57 3.00 -7.13 -8.54
CA LYS A 57 3.91 -6.43 -7.64
C LYS A 57 3.33 -5.13 -7.14
N THR A 58 3.73 -4.74 -5.93
CA THR A 58 3.56 -3.37 -5.46
C THR A 58 4.92 -2.82 -5.09
N LYS A 59 5.35 -1.73 -5.73
CA LYS A 59 6.65 -1.10 -5.52
C LYS A 59 6.46 0.24 -4.85
N TYR A 60 7.43 0.63 -4.03
CA TYR A 60 7.45 1.90 -3.34
C TYR A 60 8.76 2.63 -3.59
N ILE A 61 8.67 3.96 -3.70
CA ILE A 61 9.82 4.86 -3.81
C ILE A 61 9.72 5.86 -2.67
N TYR A 62 10.85 6.12 -2.02
CA TYR A 62 10.97 7.06 -0.91
C TYR A 62 12.05 8.11 -1.22
N ASP A 63 11.95 9.25 -0.55
CA ASP A 63 13.05 10.20 -0.46
C ASP A 63 14.09 9.74 0.59
N ALA A 64 15.19 10.49 0.71
CA ALA A 64 16.26 10.19 1.66
C ALA A 64 15.84 10.32 3.14
N ALA A 65 14.72 10.99 3.43
CA ALA A 65 14.17 11.12 4.77
C ALA A 65 13.14 10.01 5.09
N GLY A 66 12.85 9.12 4.15
CA GLY A 66 11.86 8.04 4.31
C GLY A 66 10.42 8.46 4.01
N ASN A 67 10.19 9.65 3.43
CA ASN A 67 8.86 10.02 2.96
C ASN A 67 8.57 9.29 1.65
N LYS A 68 7.38 8.71 1.56
CA LYS A 68 6.93 7.98 0.37
C LYS A 68 6.65 8.96 -0.76
N LEU A 69 7.28 8.74 -1.91
CA LEU A 69 7.14 9.53 -3.14
C LEU A 69 6.21 8.87 -4.15
N ARG A 70 6.24 7.53 -4.25
CA ARG A 70 5.42 6.79 -5.22
C ARG A 70 5.05 5.41 -4.73
N THR A 71 3.84 4.98 -5.06
CA THR A 71 3.42 3.58 -5.06
C THR A 71 3.08 3.16 -6.49
N THR A 72 3.59 2.03 -6.95
CA THR A 72 3.23 1.44 -8.25
C THR A 72 2.63 0.07 -8.02
N HIS A 73 1.39 -0.13 -8.47
CA HIS A 73 0.71 -1.43 -8.46
C HIS A 73 0.80 -2.08 -9.85
N GLU A 74 1.70 -3.03 -10.01
CA GLU A 74 1.92 -3.79 -11.23
C GLU A 74 1.01 -5.02 -11.22
N SER A 75 -0.23 -4.83 -11.68
CA SER A 75 -1.19 -5.90 -11.91
C SER A 75 -1.42 -6.13 -13.42
N ALA A 76 -2.58 -6.65 -13.82
CA ALA A 76 -2.97 -6.68 -15.23
C ALA A 76 -3.06 -5.26 -15.84
N VAL A 77 -3.49 -4.28 -15.04
CA VAL A 77 -3.40 -2.85 -15.36
C VAL A 77 -2.48 -2.22 -14.31
N THR A 78 -1.49 -1.46 -14.77
CA THR A 78 -0.57 -0.79 -13.86
C THR A 78 -1.16 0.55 -13.44
N ASN A 79 -1.26 0.76 -12.13
CA ASN A 79 -1.67 2.03 -11.55
C ASN A 79 -0.52 2.62 -10.73
N THR A 80 -0.41 3.94 -10.73
CA THR A 80 0.63 4.70 -10.06
C THR A 80 0.01 5.75 -9.16
N ILE A 81 0.52 5.87 -7.95
CA ILE A 81 0.13 6.90 -6.99
C ILE A 81 1.36 7.70 -6.63
N ASP A 82 1.37 8.98 -6.96
CA ASP A 82 2.43 9.92 -6.62
C ASP A 82 2.03 10.78 -5.43
N TYR A 83 2.97 10.94 -4.50
CA TYR A 83 2.82 11.76 -3.31
C TYR A 83 3.79 12.93 -3.41
N ILE A 84 3.23 14.14 -3.51
CA ILE A 84 4.00 15.38 -3.62
C ILE A 84 3.52 16.30 -2.51
N SER A 85 4.17 16.20 -1.35
CA SER A 85 3.75 16.90 -0.13
C SER A 85 2.28 16.58 0.18
N ASN A 86 1.42 17.58 0.24
CA ASN A 86 -0.01 17.43 0.50
C ASN A 86 -0.83 16.99 -0.73
N PHE A 87 -0.23 16.85 -1.91
CA PHE A 87 -0.92 16.44 -3.13
C PHE A 87 -0.73 14.95 -3.40
N VAL A 88 -1.82 14.29 -3.79
CA VAL A 88 -1.83 12.90 -4.23
C VAL A 88 -2.32 12.84 -5.66
N PHE A 89 -1.52 12.25 -6.54
CA PHE A 89 -1.89 12.02 -7.93
C PHE A 89 -2.08 10.53 -8.18
N GLU A 90 -3.13 10.16 -8.89
CA GLU A 90 -3.39 8.80 -9.36
C GLU A 90 -3.27 8.80 -10.88
N ASP A 91 -2.35 8.01 -11.42
CA ASP A 91 -2.03 7.93 -12.85
C ASP A 91 -1.78 9.30 -13.50
N GLY A 92 -1.05 10.14 -12.78
CA GLY A 92 -0.69 11.50 -13.19
C GLY A 92 -1.81 12.54 -13.06
N LYS A 93 -3.00 12.16 -12.60
CA LYS A 93 -4.12 13.09 -12.35
C LYS A 93 -4.23 13.43 -10.89
N LEU A 94 -4.50 14.70 -10.57
CA LEU A 94 -4.72 15.12 -9.19
C LEU A 94 -5.94 14.38 -8.62
N SER A 95 -5.72 13.55 -7.62
CA SER A 95 -6.76 12.77 -6.94
C SER A 95 -7.15 13.44 -5.63
N LYS A 96 -6.16 13.86 -4.82
CA LYS A 96 -6.41 14.46 -3.50
C LYS A 96 -5.48 15.60 -3.15
N TYR A 97 -5.98 16.49 -2.30
CA TYR A 97 -5.21 17.48 -1.57
C TYR A 97 -5.50 17.33 -0.06
N LEU A 98 -4.45 17.12 0.73
CA LEU A 98 -4.52 16.94 2.17
C LEU A 98 -4.35 18.29 2.88
N PHE A 99 -5.15 18.54 3.91
CA PHE A 99 -5.02 19.75 4.72
C PHE A 99 -5.36 19.47 6.18
N ASP A 100 -5.10 20.44 7.04
CA ASP A 100 -5.40 20.29 8.46
C ASP A 100 -6.92 20.20 8.69
N GLY A 101 -7.37 19.07 9.23
CA GLY A 101 -8.79 18.78 9.40
C GLY A 101 -9.45 18.05 8.23
N GLY A 102 -8.70 17.44 7.29
CA GLY A 102 -9.29 16.51 6.33
C GLY A 102 -8.57 16.41 4.98
N TYR A 103 -9.34 16.17 3.92
CA TYR A 103 -8.83 16.17 2.54
C TYR A 103 -9.89 16.58 1.53
N CYS A 104 -9.43 17.10 0.40
CA CYS A 104 -10.25 17.35 -0.78
C CYS A 104 -9.98 16.26 -1.82
N SER A 105 -11.02 15.67 -2.40
CA SER A 105 -10.92 14.73 -3.53
C SER A 105 -11.46 15.36 -4.80
N PHE A 106 -10.90 14.98 -5.96
CA PHE A 106 -11.29 15.50 -7.26
C PHE A 106 -11.96 14.43 -8.12
N ASP A 107 -13.06 14.76 -8.77
CA ASP A 107 -13.68 13.89 -9.79
C ASP A 107 -12.96 14.01 -11.15
N ASN A 108 -13.46 13.29 -12.17
CA ASN A 108 -12.88 13.32 -13.52
C ASN A 108 -12.89 14.71 -14.19
N ASN A 109 -13.77 15.61 -13.74
CA ASN A 109 -13.89 16.99 -14.22
C ASN A 109 -13.16 17.98 -13.30
N GLN A 110 -12.36 17.47 -12.34
CA GLN A 110 -11.62 18.25 -11.35
C GLN A 110 -12.52 19.06 -10.41
N ASN A 111 -13.77 18.63 -10.21
CA ASN A 111 -14.63 19.24 -9.20
C ASN A 111 -14.20 18.78 -7.80
N PRO A 112 -13.97 19.70 -6.85
CA PRO A 112 -13.54 19.37 -5.50
C PRO A 112 -14.71 18.87 -4.64
N THR A 113 -14.45 17.83 -3.84
CA THR A 113 -15.31 17.39 -2.73
C THR A 113 -14.50 17.39 -1.45
N PHE A 114 -14.97 18.09 -0.42
CA PHE A 114 -14.27 18.20 0.86
C PHE A 114 -14.78 17.15 1.85
N HIS A 115 -13.83 16.51 2.53
CA HIS A 115 -14.05 15.54 3.59
C HIS A 115 -13.36 16.08 4.84
N TYR A 116 -14.14 16.29 5.90
CA TYR A 116 -13.69 16.81 7.21
C TYR A 116 -13.82 15.73 8.29
#